data_AF-A0A946RGE7-F1
#
_entry.id   AF-A0A946RGE7-F1
#
_cell.length_a   1.000
_cell.length_b   1.000
_cell.length_c   1.000
_cell.angle_alpha   90.00
_cell.angle_beta   90.00
_cell.angle_gamma   90.00
#
_symmetry.space_group_name_H-M   'P 1'
#
loop_
_entity.id
_entity.type
_entity.pdbx_description
1 polymer ?
#
loop_
_entity_poly.entity_id
_entity_poly.type
_entity_poly.pdbx_seq_one_letter_code
_entity_poly.pdbx_strand_id
1 'polypeptide(L)'
;MSSEITIQQQVDRFMQGAGDALTDDTVARLGFMMNELLIIADRVTRNKNIMKLLEMSETKDFAKMLDAMSVAFESYKESPATSGGIGGMLKVMSDPNVQGSLKLLGNFSKELNK
;
A
#
# COMPACT_ATOMS: atom_id res chain seq x y z
N MET A 1 26.75 -12.04 -58.87
CA MET A 1 26.19 -10.73 -58.43
C MET A 1 24.68 -10.77 -58.21
N SER A 2 23.85 -11.46 -59.00
CA SER A 2 22.38 -11.48 -58.78
C SER A 2 21.91 -12.23 -57.53
N SER A 3 22.65 -13.23 -57.05
CA SER A 3 22.29 -14.06 -55.88
C SER A 3 22.58 -13.37 -54.53
N GLU A 4 23.55 -12.46 -54.50
CA GLU A 4 23.98 -11.75 -53.29
C GLU A 4 22.99 -10.62 -52.93
N ILE A 5 22.45 -9.96 -53.95
CA ILE A 5 21.40 -8.94 -53.83
C ILE A 5 20.10 -9.56 -53.27
N THR A 6 19.80 -10.82 -53.61
CA THR A 6 18.59 -11.51 -53.14
C THR A 6 18.69 -11.93 -51.68
N ILE A 7 19.88 -12.30 -51.20
CA ILE A 7 20.10 -12.67 -49.79
C ILE A 7 20.01 -11.42 -48.90
N GLN A 8 20.65 -10.31 -49.29
CA GLN A 8 20.55 -9.04 -48.56
C GLN A 8 19.09 -8.56 -48.45
N GLN A 9 18.33 -8.63 -49.56
CA GLN A 9 16.90 -8.28 -49.56
C GLN A 9 16.00 -9.22 -48.74
N GLN A 10 16.42 -10.49 -48.54
CA GLN A 10 15.69 -11.43 -47.68
C GLN A 10 16.00 -11.15 -46.20
N VAL A 11 17.25 -10.82 -45.87
CA VAL A 11 17.66 -10.45 -44.52
C VAL A 11 17.02 -9.14 -44.09
N ASP A 12 16.97 -8.12 -44.96
CA ASP A 12 16.29 -6.85 -44.66
C ASP A 12 14.79 -7.05 -44.39
N ARG A 13 14.11 -7.85 -45.23
CA ARG A 13 12.69 -8.17 -45.03
C ARG A 13 12.44 -8.99 -43.77
N PHE A 14 13.36 -9.90 -43.43
CA PHE A 14 13.28 -10.68 -42.20
C PHE A 14 13.51 -9.80 -40.97
N MET A 15 14.53 -8.95 -40.97
CA MET A 15 14.84 -8.03 -39.88
C MET A 15 13.72 -6.99 -39.69
N GLN A 16 13.15 -6.48 -40.78
CA GLN A 16 12.02 -5.56 -40.73
C GLN A 16 10.74 -6.25 -40.24
N GLY A 17 10.43 -7.44 -40.74
CA GLY A 17 9.29 -8.23 -40.28
C GLY A 17 9.41 -8.71 -38.83
N ALA A 18 10.62 -9.10 -38.39
CA ALA A 18 10.90 -9.45 -37.00
C ALA A 18 10.85 -8.21 -36.09
N GLY A 19 11.39 -7.07 -36.53
CA GLY A 19 11.35 -5.81 -35.81
C GLY A 19 9.92 -5.31 -35.61
N ASP A 20 9.11 -5.32 -36.66
CA ASP A 20 7.70 -4.92 -36.60
C ASP A 20 6.89 -5.90 -35.75
N ALA A 21 7.09 -7.22 -35.87
CA ALA A 21 6.38 -8.19 -35.04
C ALA A 21 6.70 -8.08 -33.55
N LEU A 22 7.98 -7.85 -33.21
CA LEU A 22 8.40 -7.64 -31.82
C LEU A 22 7.90 -6.30 -31.27
N THR A 23 7.88 -5.26 -32.10
CA THR A 23 7.40 -3.93 -31.71
C THR A 23 5.88 -3.93 -31.54
N ASP A 24 5.14 -4.52 -32.48
CA ASP A 24 3.68 -4.60 -32.42
C ASP A 24 3.20 -5.47 -31.25
N ASP A 25 3.83 -6.61 -30.99
CA ASP A 25 3.54 -7.42 -29.80
C ASP A 25 3.83 -6.66 -28.48
N THR A 26 4.95 -5.94 -28.42
CA THR A 26 5.30 -5.12 -27.26
C THR A 26 4.31 -3.97 -27.08
N VAL A 27 3.94 -3.28 -28.16
CA VAL A 27 2.96 -2.18 -28.15
C VAL A 27 1.58 -2.70 -27.76
N ALA A 28 1.17 -3.86 -28.28
CA ALA A 28 -0.10 -4.50 -27.93
C ALA A 28 -0.13 -4.89 -26.45
N ARG A 29 0.94 -5.51 -25.94
CA ARG A 29 1.06 -5.87 -24.52
C ARG A 29 1.10 -4.63 -23.62
N LEU A 30 1.85 -3.59 -23.99
CA LEU A 30 1.88 -2.33 -23.26
C LEU A 30 0.51 -1.65 -23.26
N GLY A 31 -0.18 -1.63 -24.41
CA GLY A 31 -1.53 -1.12 -24.53
C GLY A 31 -2.50 -1.87 -23.62
N PHE A 32 -2.40 -3.19 -23.57
CA PHE A 32 -3.18 -4.01 -22.65
C PHE A 32 -2.87 -3.70 -21.18
N MET A 33 -1.59 -3.64 -20.80
CA MET A 33 -1.19 -3.29 -19.43
C MET A 33 -1.65 -1.89 -19.02
N MET A 34 -1.54 -0.90 -19.91
CA MET A 34 -2.00 0.46 -19.65
C MET A 34 -3.52 0.53 -19.50
N ASN A 35 -4.26 -0.25 -20.29
CA ASN A 35 -5.71 -0.37 -20.13
C ASN A 35 -6.07 -0.95 -18.75
N GLU A 36 -5.45 -2.05 -18.34
CA GLU A 36 -5.65 -2.64 -17.01
C GLU A 36 -5.28 -1.66 -15.87
N LEU A 37 -4.18 -0.90 -16.03
CA LEU A 37 -3.80 0.13 -15.08
C LEU A 37 -4.86 1.24 -14.97
N LEU A 38 -5.42 1.69 -16.09
CA LEU A 38 -6.48 2.69 -16.10
C LEU A 38 -7.77 2.16 -15.46
N ILE A 39 -8.09 0.88 -15.65
CA ILE A 39 -9.22 0.23 -14.99
C ILE A 39 -8.99 0.16 -13.47
N ILE A 40 -7.79 -0.22 -13.03
CA ILE A 40 -7.43 -0.22 -11.61
C ILE A 40 -7.51 1.20 -11.03
N ALA A 41 -7.01 2.19 -11.76
CA ALA A 41 -7.08 3.60 -11.36
C ALA A 41 -8.53 4.09 -11.22
N ASP A 42 -9.43 3.74 -12.16
CA ASP A 42 -10.86 4.07 -12.07
C ASP A 42 -11.50 3.38 -10.85
N ARG A 43 -11.19 2.09 -10.61
CA ARG A 43 -11.70 1.36 -9.44
C ARG A 43 -11.20 1.94 -8.12
N VAL A 44 -9.93 2.30 -8.04
CA VAL A 44 -9.32 2.95 -6.86
C VAL A 44 -9.97 4.30 -6.62
N THR A 45 -10.13 5.12 -7.66
CA THR A 45 -10.71 6.47 -7.57
C THR A 45 -12.20 6.44 -7.22
N ARG A 46 -12.95 5.45 -7.72
CA ARG A 46 -14.38 5.26 -7.38
C ARG A 46 -14.59 4.66 -5.99
N ASN A 47 -13.59 3.99 -5.43
CA ASN A 47 -13.69 3.44 -4.09
C ASN A 47 -13.44 4.53 -3.06
N LYS A 48 -14.53 5.07 -2.51
CA LYS A 48 -14.50 6.11 -1.47
C LYS A 48 -13.62 5.76 -0.27
N ASN A 49 -13.51 4.48 0.09
CA ASN A 49 -12.69 4.06 1.22
C ASN A 49 -11.20 4.17 0.91
N ILE A 50 -10.77 3.81 -0.30
CA ILE A 50 -9.36 3.92 -0.70
C ILE A 50 -8.97 5.39 -0.83
N MET A 51 -9.83 6.23 -1.43
CA MET A 51 -9.59 7.68 -1.49
C MET A 51 -9.51 8.29 -0.10
N LYS A 52 -10.40 7.89 0.82
CA LYS A 52 -10.35 8.36 2.21
C LYS A 52 -9.06 7.94 2.92
N LEU A 53 -8.55 6.73 2.67
CA LEU A 53 -7.26 6.29 3.21
C LEU A 53 -6.08 7.08 2.62
N LEU A 54 -6.14 7.43 1.33
CA LEU A 54 -5.12 8.26 0.68
C LEU A 54 -5.12 9.67 1.27
N GLU A 55 -6.28 10.29 1.43
CA GLU A 55 -6.44 11.59 2.11
C GLU A 55 -5.93 11.54 3.55
N MET A 56 -6.25 10.48 4.30
CA MET A 56 -5.74 10.28 5.65
C MET A 56 -4.22 10.13 5.66
N SER A 57 -3.63 9.43 4.69
CA SER A 57 -2.18 9.27 4.55
C SER A 57 -1.44 10.58 4.29
N GLU A 58 -2.10 11.59 3.73
CA GLU A 58 -1.52 12.91 3.53
C GLU A 58 -1.47 13.75 4.82
N THR A 59 -2.19 13.33 5.86
CA THR A 59 -2.14 14.00 7.16
C THR A 59 -0.84 13.69 7.89
N LYS A 60 -0.18 14.74 8.41
CA LYS A 60 1.09 14.60 9.16
C LYS A 60 0.97 13.72 10.40
N ASP A 61 -0.25 13.50 10.87
CA ASP A 61 -0.54 12.75 12.09
C ASP A 61 -0.82 11.27 11.83
N PHE A 62 -1.20 10.88 10.61
CA PHE A 62 -1.45 9.47 10.27
C PHE A 62 -0.18 8.63 10.27
N ALA A 63 0.89 9.11 9.64
CA ALA A 63 2.18 8.42 9.65
C ALA A 63 2.74 8.30 11.08
N LYS A 64 2.62 9.36 11.88
CA LYS A 64 3.04 9.35 13.30
C LYS A 64 2.21 8.38 14.13
N MET A 65 0.90 8.29 13.88
CA MET A 65 0.03 7.35 14.56
C MET A 65 0.46 5.90 14.26
N LEU A 66 0.70 5.57 12.99
CA LEU A 66 1.15 4.23 12.59
C LEU A 66 2.51 3.87 13.20
N ASP A 67 3.45 4.81 13.20
CA ASP A 67 4.77 4.65 13.81
C ASP A 67 4.67 4.41 15.32
N ALA A 68 3.89 5.25 16.03
CA ALA A 68 3.64 5.08 17.46
C ALA A 68 2.96 3.73 17.79
N MET A 69 2.04 3.26 16.95
CA MET A 69 1.44 1.94 17.09
C MET A 69 2.44 0.81 16.89
N SER A 70 3.35 0.94 15.92
CA SER A 70 4.41 -0.03 15.67
C SER A 70 5.33 -0.17 16.89
N VAL A 71 5.82 0.96 17.40
CA VAL A 71 6.68 1.00 18.59
C VAL A 71 5.96 0.46 19.83
N ALA A 72 4.69 0.80 20.02
CA ALA A 72 3.89 0.29 21.14
C ALA A 72 3.70 -1.23 21.06
N PHE A 73 3.52 -1.79 19.87
CA PHE A 73 3.37 -3.22 19.65
C PHE A 73 4.68 -3.98 19.92
N GLU A 74 5.81 -3.45 19.47
CA GLU A 74 7.14 -4.00 19.79
C GLU A 74 7.38 -3.98 21.31
N SER A 75 7.12 -2.84 21.95
CA SER A 75 7.24 -2.69 23.40
C SER A 75 6.33 -3.66 24.17
N TYR A 76 5.12 -3.90 23.68
CA TYR A 76 4.19 -4.86 24.27
C TYR A 76 4.72 -6.30 24.18
N LYS A 77 5.30 -6.68 23.04
CA LYS A 77 5.88 -8.00 22.83
C LYS A 77 7.06 -8.27 23.77
N GLU A 78 7.83 -7.24 24.11
CA GLU A 78 9.00 -7.33 24.99
C GLU A 78 8.65 -7.15 26.49
N SER A 79 7.42 -6.80 26.82
CA SER A 79 7.01 -6.50 28.19
C SER A 79 6.86 -7.76 29.05
N PRO A 80 7.33 -7.75 30.31
CA PRO A 80 7.10 -8.85 31.25
C PRO A 80 5.61 -9.00 31.58
N ALA A 81 5.21 -10.21 32.02
CA ALA A 81 3.84 -10.48 32.44
C ALA A 81 3.37 -9.48 33.50
N THR A 82 2.12 -9.02 33.39
CA THR A 82 1.58 -8.00 34.29
C THR A 82 1.66 -8.48 35.74
N SER A 83 2.13 -7.60 36.62
CA SER A 83 2.13 -7.79 38.08
C SER A 83 0.68 -7.87 38.57
N GLY A 84 0.05 -9.04 38.46
CA GLY A 84 -1.32 -9.27 38.93
C GLY A 84 -1.50 -9.02 40.44
N GLY A 85 -2.76 -8.91 40.88
CA GLY A 85 -3.16 -8.74 42.28
C GLY A 85 -3.89 -7.42 42.55
N ILE A 86 -4.57 -7.32 43.71
CA ILE A 86 -5.40 -6.16 44.09
C ILE A 86 -4.56 -4.88 44.18
N GLY A 87 -3.35 -4.95 44.73
CA GLY A 87 -2.42 -3.82 44.79
C GLY A 87 -1.89 -3.38 43.42
N GLY A 88 -1.63 -4.34 42.52
CA GLY A 88 -1.24 -4.05 41.14
C GLY A 88 -2.35 -3.35 40.36
N MET A 89 -3.60 -3.79 40.56
CA MET A 89 -4.79 -3.16 39.97
C MET A 89 -4.95 -1.70 40.44
N LEU A 90 -4.83 -1.45 41.75
CA LEU A 90 -4.90 -0.09 42.33
C LEU A 90 -3.83 0.84 41.76
N LYS A 91 -2.61 0.31 41.56
CA LYS A 91 -1.50 1.05 40.97
C LYS A 91 -1.78 1.42 39.51
N VAL A 92 -2.27 0.48 38.70
CA VAL A 92 -2.64 0.72 37.29
C VAL A 92 -3.76 1.75 37.17
N MET A 93 -4.80 1.66 38.02
CA MET A 93 -5.90 2.62 38.01
C MET A 93 -5.48 4.03 38.44
N SER A 94 -4.46 4.13 39.29
CA SER A 94 -3.93 5.40 39.77
C SER A 94 -2.91 6.01 38.80
N ASP A 95 -2.52 5.30 37.74
CA ASP A 95 -1.58 5.78 36.73
C ASP A 95 -2.26 6.80 35.79
N PRO A 96 -1.77 8.05 35.70
CA PRO A 96 -2.33 9.07 34.82
C PRO A 96 -2.31 8.70 33.33
N ASN A 97 -1.32 7.91 32.88
CA ASN A 97 -1.22 7.47 31.48
C ASN A 97 -2.30 6.44 31.14
N VAL A 98 -2.62 5.55 32.08
CA VAL A 98 -3.72 4.57 31.95
C VAL A 98 -5.05 5.31 31.89
N GLN A 99 -5.26 6.28 32.78
CA GLN A 99 -6.46 7.12 32.76
C GLN A 99 -6.59 7.90 31.44
N GLY A 100 -5.50 8.48 30.94
CA GLY A 100 -5.46 9.16 29.65
C GLY A 100 -5.79 8.23 28.48
N SER A 101 -5.26 7.01 28.49
CA SER A 101 -5.52 5.99 27.47
C SER A 101 -6.97 5.52 27.48
N LEU A 102 -7.57 5.34 28.66
CA LEU A 102 -9.00 5.02 28.81
C LEU A 102 -9.89 6.15 28.29
N LYS A 103 -9.51 7.41 28.52
CA LYS A 103 -10.23 8.57 27.98
C LYS A 103 -10.14 8.63 26.45
N LEU A 104 -8.97 8.35 25.88
CA LEU A 104 -8.79 8.25 24.43
C LEU A 104 -9.66 7.14 23.83
N LEU A 105 -9.63 5.95 24.43
CA LEU A 105 -10.47 4.81 24.02
C LEU A 105 -11.97 5.15 24.10
N GLY A 106 -12.39 5.82 25.18
CA GLY A 106 -13.77 6.26 25.36
C GLY A 106 -14.21 7.25 24.28
N ASN A 107 -13.38 8.23 23.95
CA ASN A 107 -13.64 9.17 22.86
C ASN A 107 -13.67 8.46 21.49
N PHE A 108 -12.74 7.55 21.24
CA PHE A 108 -12.70 6.74 20.03
C PHE A 108 -13.98 5.91 19.85
N SER A 109 -14.41 5.20 20.90
CA SER A 109 -15.67 4.43 20.90
C SER A 109 -16.88 5.32 20.64
N LYS A 110 -16.90 6.53 21.21
CA LYS A 110 -17.97 7.50 20.98
C LYS A 110 -18.03 7.95 19.52
N GLU A 111 -16.90 8.21 18.87
CA GLU A 111 -16.87 8.58 17.45
C GLU A 111 -17.20 7.40 16.52
N LEU A 112 -16.86 6.17 16.89
CA LEU A 112 -17.20 4.97 16.11
C LEU A 112 -18.71 4.64 16.11
N ASN A 113 -19.42 4.99 17.18
CA ASN A 113 -20.85 4.70 17.34
C ASN A 113 -21.75 5.87 16.91
N LYS A 114 -21.19 6.93 16.32
CA LYS A 114 -21.94 8.01 15.67
C LYS A 114 -22.27 7.66 14.24
#